data_AF-A0A970LUG7-F1
#
_entry.id   AF-A0A970LUG7-F1
#
_cell.length_a   1.000
_cell.length_b   1.000
_cell.length_c   1.000
_cell.angle_alpha   90.00
_cell.angle_beta   90.00
_cell.angle_gamma   90.00
#
_symmetry.space_group_name_H-M   'P 1'
#
loop_
_entity.id
_entity.type
_entity.pdbx_description
1 polymer ?
#
loop_
_entity_poly.entity_id
_entity_poly.type
_entity_poly.pdbx_seq_one_letter_code
_entity_poly.pdbx_strand_id
1 'polypeptide(L)'
;MKETAKTLNIIYENLHHRAMKLESELSSGGFDCSWGWENYFGKTDGEIRYYPLPVVAVHGLGNIFLELNSCYLTATYSKTGLGMLELEKLAKIHKYEIFSADDKTLKVYSPEDDISQIRTKLFITPGDYFCICVHMPSEQDFNSVREVLAEFRVPEDMIENHV
;
A
#
# COMPACT_ATOMS: atom_id res chain seq x y z
N MET A 1 -14.95 20.79 21.96
CA MET A 1 -15.47 21.10 20.61
C MET A 1 -14.53 22.02 19.81
N LYS A 2 -14.28 23.29 20.20
CA LYS A 2 -13.34 24.17 19.47
C LYS A 2 -11.91 23.63 19.41
N GLU A 3 -11.43 23.06 20.52
CA GLU A 3 -10.08 22.49 20.58
C GLU A 3 -9.94 21.24 19.69
N THR A 4 -10.94 20.36 19.72
CA THR A 4 -11.01 19.17 18.87
C THR A 4 -10.98 19.54 17.38
N ALA A 5 -11.73 20.54 16.96
CA ALA A 5 -11.75 21.00 15.57
C ALA A 5 -10.38 21.54 15.12
N LYS A 6 -9.68 22.29 15.98
CA LYS A 6 -8.32 22.77 15.69
C LYS A 6 -7.33 21.62 15.55
N THR A 7 -7.37 20.65 16.47
CA THR A 7 -6.48 19.47 16.41
C THR A 7 -6.71 18.68 15.13
N LEU A 8 -7.97 18.43 14.76
CA LEU A 8 -8.29 17.74 13.51
C LEU A 8 -7.81 18.52 12.29
N ASN A 9 -8.01 19.85 12.25
CA ASN A 9 -7.50 20.66 11.14
C ASN A 9 -5.98 20.56 10.99
N ILE A 10 -5.22 20.62 12.08
CA ILE A 10 -3.75 20.48 12.03
C ILE A 10 -3.36 19.10 11.45
N ILE A 11 -4.04 18.04 11.89
CA ILE A 11 -3.80 16.68 11.39
C ILE A 11 -4.09 16.58 9.89
N TYR A 12 -5.28 17.00 9.46
CA TYR A 12 -5.73 16.86 8.08
C TYR A 12 -5.03 17.83 7.12
N GLU A 13 -4.65 19.03 7.56
CA GLU A 13 -3.84 19.96 6.79
C GLU A 13 -2.46 19.37 6.48
N ASN A 14 -1.80 18.76 7.48
CA ASN A 14 -0.53 18.08 7.27
C ASN A 14 -0.67 16.89 6.31
N LEU A 15 -1.71 16.06 6.48
CA LEU A 15 -1.98 14.93 5.59
C LEU A 15 -2.29 15.39 4.15
N HIS A 16 -3.04 16.47 3.98
CA HIS A 16 -3.36 17.08 2.69
C HIS A 16 -2.11 17.55 1.95
N HIS A 17 -1.26 18.33 2.62
CA HIS A 17 0.00 18.80 2.03
C HIS A 17 0.95 17.66 1.69
N ARG A 18 1.00 16.60 2.51
CA ARG A 18 1.79 15.40 2.22
C ARG A 18 1.29 14.67 0.98
N ALA A 19 -0.02 14.52 0.81
CA ALA A 19 -0.61 13.89 -0.39
C ALA A 19 -0.31 14.68 -1.67
N MET A 20 -0.52 16.00 -1.64
CA MET A 20 -0.21 16.88 -2.78
C MET A 20 1.27 16.83 -3.14
N LYS A 21 2.15 16.85 -2.14
CA LYS A 21 3.59 16.78 -2.36
C LYS A 21 3.99 15.45 -3.01
N LEU A 22 3.50 14.34 -2.46
CA LEU A 22 3.81 13.01 -2.99
C LEU A 22 3.30 12.83 -4.43
N GLU A 23 2.07 13.23 -4.72
CA GLU A 23 1.51 13.19 -6.09
C GLU A 23 2.38 14.02 -7.04
N SER A 24 2.67 15.27 -6.68
CA SER A 24 3.52 16.16 -7.50
C SER A 24 4.91 15.57 -7.78
N GLU A 25 5.55 14.96 -6.77
CA GLU A 25 6.87 14.36 -6.91
C GLU A 25 6.84 13.08 -7.77
N LEU A 26 5.84 12.21 -7.61
CA LEU A 26 5.67 11.01 -8.44
C LEU A 26 5.34 11.37 -9.89
N SER A 27 4.44 12.32 -10.10
CA SER A 27 4.10 12.87 -11.41
C SER A 27 5.35 13.45 -12.11
N SER A 28 6.19 14.19 -11.38
CA SER A 28 7.47 14.69 -11.90
C SER A 28 8.48 13.57 -12.19
N GLY A 29 8.37 12.44 -11.50
CA GLY A 29 9.14 11.22 -11.71
C GLY A 29 8.68 10.35 -12.89
N GLY A 30 7.61 10.76 -13.59
CA GLY A 30 7.06 10.07 -14.76
C GLY A 30 6.01 9.00 -14.44
N PHE A 31 5.46 8.99 -13.23
CA PHE A 31 4.31 8.15 -12.89
C PHE A 31 3.01 8.89 -13.20
N ASP A 32 1.99 8.18 -13.63
CA ASP A 32 0.63 8.72 -13.74
C ASP A 32 -0.08 8.59 -12.39
N CYS A 33 -0.39 9.72 -11.75
CA CYS A 33 -0.82 9.78 -10.36
C CYS A 33 -2.02 10.70 -10.16
N SER A 34 -2.89 10.32 -9.24
CA SER A 34 -3.94 11.18 -8.70
C SER A 34 -4.01 11.01 -7.19
N TRP A 35 -4.58 11.98 -6.47
CA TRP A 35 -4.76 11.86 -5.02
C TRP A 35 -6.19 12.21 -4.60
N GLY A 36 -6.64 11.59 -3.51
CA GLY A 36 -7.96 11.79 -2.94
C GLY A 36 -8.04 11.35 -1.48
N TRP A 37 -9.26 11.32 -0.95
CA TRP A 37 -9.54 10.81 0.40
C TRP A 37 -10.32 9.50 0.28
N GLU A 38 -9.84 8.45 0.95
CA GLU A 38 -10.58 7.20 1.07
C GLU A 38 -11.01 6.94 2.51
N ASN A 39 -12.23 6.42 2.64
CA ASN A 39 -12.72 5.88 3.90
C ASN A 39 -12.11 4.49 4.10
N TYR A 40 -10.93 4.45 4.70
CA TYR A 40 -10.27 3.17 4.99
C TYR A 40 -10.84 2.55 6.27
N PHE A 41 -11.37 1.33 6.15
CA PHE A 41 -11.74 0.49 7.28
C PHE A 41 -10.52 -0.35 7.70
N GLY A 42 -9.70 0.21 8.58
CA GLY A 42 -8.51 -0.46 9.12
C GLY A 42 -8.67 -0.83 10.58
N LYS A 43 -8.01 -1.91 11.02
CA LYS A 43 -7.86 -2.23 12.45
C LYS A 43 -6.45 -1.88 12.88
N THR A 44 -6.29 -1.01 13.87
CA THR A 44 -4.99 -0.73 14.50
C THR A 44 -5.15 -0.86 16.01
N ASP A 45 -4.24 -1.59 16.66
CA ASP A 45 -4.28 -1.84 18.12
C ASP A 45 -5.62 -2.38 18.64
N GLY A 46 -6.36 -3.10 17.79
CA GLY A 46 -7.66 -3.64 18.14
C GLY A 46 -8.85 -2.74 17.80
N GLU A 47 -8.62 -1.48 17.46
CA GLU A 47 -9.66 -0.49 17.17
C GLU A 47 -9.91 -0.32 15.67
N ILE A 48 -11.19 -0.19 15.31
CA ILE A 48 -11.61 0.11 13.94
C ILE A 48 -11.46 1.60 13.70
N ARG A 49 -10.68 1.96 12.68
CA ARG A 49 -10.55 3.33 12.19
C ARG A 49 -11.67 3.63 11.21
N TYR A 50 -12.31 4.78 11.40
CA TYR A 50 -13.37 5.32 10.53
C TYR A 50 -12.97 6.65 9.89
N TYR A 51 -11.80 7.19 10.25
CA TYR A 51 -11.35 8.46 9.71
C TYR A 51 -10.75 8.27 8.31
N PRO A 52 -11.00 9.19 7.37
CA PRO A 52 -10.45 9.10 6.03
C PRO A 52 -8.93 9.23 6.03
N LEU A 53 -8.27 8.52 5.12
CA LEU A 53 -6.84 8.65 4.84
C LEU A 53 -6.67 9.28 3.45
N PRO A 54 -5.65 10.12 3.23
CA PRO A 54 -5.25 10.48 1.88
C PRO A 54 -4.70 9.26 1.17
N VAL A 55 -5.06 9.13 -0.09
CA VAL A 55 -4.55 8.09 -0.99
C VAL A 55 -3.97 8.76 -2.22
N VAL A 56 -2.76 8.35 -2.60
CA VAL A 56 -2.17 8.67 -3.91
C VAL A 56 -2.24 7.41 -4.76
N ALA A 57 -3.11 7.41 -5.76
CA ALA A 57 -3.27 6.32 -6.71
C ALA A 57 -2.21 6.44 -7.81
N VAL A 58 -1.35 5.43 -7.93
CA VAL A 58 -0.34 5.31 -8.98
C VAL A 58 -0.89 4.35 -10.02
N HIS A 59 -1.29 4.89 -11.18
CA HIS A 59 -2.04 4.15 -12.18
C HIS A 59 -1.21 2.98 -12.72
N GLY A 60 -1.81 1.78 -12.72
CA GLY A 60 -1.13 0.55 -13.12
C GLY A 60 -0.07 0.05 -12.13
N LEU A 61 -0.04 0.53 -10.88
CA LEU A 61 0.88 0.01 -9.85
C LEU A 61 0.20 -0.22 -8.50
N GLY A 62 -0.68 0.69 -8.06
CA GLY A 62 -1.39 0.56 -6.79
C GLY A 62 -1.60 1.89 -6.08
N ASN A 63 -2.05 1.80 -4.83
CA ASN A 63 -2.47 2.94 -4.02
C ASN A 63 -1.52 3.12 -2.83
N ILE A 64 -1.05 4.36 -2.64
CA ILE A 64 -0.23 4.75 -1.48
C ILE A 64 -1.12 5.46 -0.48
N PHE A 65 -1.34 4.84 0.68
CA PHE A 65 -2.11 5.38 1.78
C PHE A 65 -1.18 6.12 2.74
N LEU A 66 -1.56 7.34 3.10
CA LEU A 66 -0.79 8.19 4.01
C LEU A 66 -1.38 8.14 5.43
N GLU A 67 -0.60 7.64 6.38
CA GLU A 67 -0.94 7.69 7.80
C GLU A 67 -0.21 8.87 8.48
N LEU A 68 -0.46 9.12 9.77
CA LEU A 68 0.15 10.28 10.46
C LEU A 68 1.68 10.28 10.43
N ASN A 69 2.30 9.11 10.62
CA ASN A 69 3.75 8.97 10.76
C ASN A 69 4.35 7.90 9.83
N SER A 70 3.56 7.39 8.89
CA SER A 70 3.90 6.26 8.03
C SER A 70 3.12 6.36 6.73
N CYS A 71 3.48 5.54 5.77
CA CYS A 71 2.65 5.26 4.62
C CYS A 71 2.74 3.78 4.27
N TYR A 72 1.78 3.30 3.51
CA TYR A 72 1.84 1.95 2.96
C TYR A 72 1.34 1.95 1.53
N LEU A 73 1.94 1.09 0.71
CA LEU A 73 1.50 0.85 -0.65
C LEU A 73 0.70 -0.44 -0.68
N THR A 74 -0.48 -0.39 -1.28
CA THR A 74 -1.28 -1.59 -1.58
C THR A 74 -1.40 -1.77 -3.07
N ALA A 75 -1.19 -2.99 -3.54
CA ALA A 75 -1.43 -3.37 -4.93
C ALA A 75 -2.11 -4.73 -4.97
N THR A 76 -3.03 -4.90 -5.92
CA THR A 76 -3.70 -6.18 -6.16
C THR A 76 -3.14 -6.81 -7.43
N TYR A 77 -2.61 -8.02 -7.28
CA TYR A 77 -2.02 -8.78 -8.37
C TYR A 77 -2.75 -10.10 -8.56
N SER A 78 -2.79 -10.56 -9.81
CA SER A 78 -3.08 -11.98 -10.06
C SER A 78 -2.06 -12.87 -9.34
N LYS A 79 -2.46 -14.11 -9.02
CA LYS A 79 -1.57 -15.13 -8.46
C LYS A 79 -0.27 -15.27 -9.25
N THR A 80 -0.36 -15.28 -10.57
CA THR A 80 0.80 -15.38 -11.48
C THR A 80 1.66 -14.13 -11.40
N GLY A 81 1.07 -12.93 -11.47
CA GLY A 81 1.80 -11.67 -11.39
C GLY A 81 2.56 -11.51 -10.07
N LEU A 82 1.91 -11.85 -8.96
CA LEU A 82 2.54 -11.84 -7.64
C LEU A 82 3.71 -12.83 -7.54
N GLY A 83 3.61 -13.99 -8.21
CA GLY A 83 4.68 -14.98 -8.30
C GLY A 83 5.89 -14.54 -9.13
N MET A 84 5.75 -13.49 -9.96
CA MET A 84 6.84 -12.90 -10.75
C MET A 84 7.64 -11.85 -9.97
N LEU A 85 7.09 -11.31 -8.88
CA LEU A 85 7.79 -10.33 -8.05
C LEU A 85 8.99 -10.97 -7.32
N GLU A 86 10.03 -10.18 -7.10
CA GLU A 86 11.19 -10.55 -6.25
C GLU A 86 10.84 -10.36 -4.76
N LEU A 87 9.83 -11.09 -4.27
CA LEU A 87 9.30 -10.98 -2.90
C LEU A 87 10.39 -11.15 -1.84
N GLU A 88 11.36 -12.04 -2.07
CA GLU A 88 12.48 -12.28 -1.17
C GLU A 88 13.45 -11.09 -1.07
N LYS A 89 13.56 -10.28 -2.12
CA LYS A 89 14.35 -9.04 -2.13
C LYS A 89 13.59 -7.93 -1.43
N LEU A 90 12.29 -7.81 -1.71
CA LEU A 90 11.42 -6.85 -1.04
C LEU A 90 11.43 -7.05 0.48
N ALA A 91 11.38 -8.30 0.95
CA ALA A 91 11.38 -8.66 2.38
C ALA A 91 12.66 -8.24 3.13
N LYS A 92 13.77 -8.01 2.43
CA LYS A 92 15.04 -7.55 3.03
C LYS A 92 15.03 -6.05 3.35
N ILE A 93 14.18 -5.30 2.67
CA ILE A 93 14.18 -3.82 2.70
C ILE A 93 12.92 -3.32 3.41
N HIS A 94 11.78 -3.97 3.17
CA HIS A 94 10.49 -3.53 3.67
C HIS A 94 9.73 -4.66 4.38
N LYS A 95 8.88 -4.26 5.34
CA LYS A 95 7.87 -5.15 5.91
C LYS A 95 6.65 -5.12 5.00
N TYR A 96 6.12 -6.29 4.65
CA TYR A 96 4.89 -6.36 3.89
C TYR A 96 4.05 -7.57 4.29
N GLU A 97 2.77 -7.51 3.93
CA GLU A 97 1.81 -8.58 4.12
C GLU A 97 1.21 -8.96 2.76
N ILE A 98 0.81 -10.22 2.62
CA ILE A 98 0.04 -10.70 1.47
C ILE A 98 -1.22 -11.37 1.98
N PHE A 99 -2.37 -11.03 1.40
CA PHE A 99 -3.67 -11.62 1.73
C PHE A 99 -4.53 -11.78 0.47
N SER A 100 -5.53 -12.65 0.54
CA SER A 100 -6.49 -12.81 -0.56
C SER A 100 -7.28 -11.51 -0.78
N ALA A 101 -7.48 -11.13 -2.04
CA ALA A 101 -8.32 -9.98 -2.39
C ALA A 101 -9.80 -10.24 -2.04
N ASP A 102 -10.25 -11.48 -2.18
CA ASP A 102 -11.63 -11.91 -1.91
C ASP A 102 -11.92 -12.04 -0.40
N ASP A 103 -10.93 -12.46 0.37
CA ASP A 103 -11.01 -12.61 1.82
C ASP A 103 -9.77 -12.06 2.51
N LYS A 104 -9.87 -10.81 2.98
CA LYS A 104 -8.78 -10.11 3.68
C LYS A 104 -8.40 -10.76 5.02
N THR A 105 -9.18 -11.71 5.53
CA THR A 105 -8.82 -12.49 6.72
C THR A 105 -7.89 -13.65 6.40
N LEU A 106 -7.84 -14.06 5.13
CA LEU A 106 -6.97 -15.12 4.63
C LEU A 106 -5.57 -14.55 4.30
N LYS A 107 -4.72 -14.49 5.32
CA LYS A 107 -3.32 -14.08 5.18
C LYS A 107 -2.46 -15.20 4.56
N VAL A 108 -1.74 -14.86 3.50
CA VAL A 108 -0.74 -15.72 2.83
C VAL A 108 0.64 -15.53 3.45
N TYR A 109 0.99 -14.29 3.78
CA TYR A 109 2.30 -13.95 4.36
C TYR A 109 2.18 -12.78 5.33
N SER A 110 2.94 -12.85 6.41
CA SER A 110 3.23 -11.74 7.32
C SER A 110 4.75 -11.60 7.52
N PRO A 111 5.27 -10.43 7.92
CA PRO A 111 6.72 -10.22 8.10
C PRO A 111 7.40 -11.22 9.05
N GLU A 112 6.65 -11.81 9.97
CA GLU A 112 7.11 -12.80 10.94
C GLU A 112 7.18 -14.23 10.37
N ASP A 113 6.60 -14.48 9.19
CA ASP A 113 6.63 -15.78 8.52
C ASP A 113 7.99 -16.05 7.86
N ASP A 114 8.30 -17.34 7.68
CA ASP A 114 9.40 -17.79 6.84
C ASP A 114 9.14 -17.45 5.36
N ILE A 115 9.93 -16.52 4.84
CA ILE A 115 9.84 -16.03 3.46
C ILE A 115 9.98 -17.15 2.41
N SER A 116 10.72 -18.22 2.72
CA SER A 116 10.93 -19.33 1.77
C SER A 116 9.64 -20.09 1.45
N GLN A 117 8.61 -19.94 2.28
CA GLN A 117 7.32 -20.62 2.13
C GLN A 117 6.30 -19.82 1.33
N ILE A 118 6.58 -18.55 1.01
CA ILE A 118 5.59 -17.63 0.42
C ILE A 118 5.02 -18.16 -0.89
N ARG A 119 5.85 -18.73 -1.76
CA ARG A 119 5.44 -19.29 -3.06
C ARG A 119 4.53 -20.50 -2.88
N THR A 120 4.87 -21.39 -1.94
CA THR A 120 4.06 -22.56 -1.61
C THR A 120 2.71 -22.12 -1.04
N LYS A 121 2.70 -21.19 -0.08
CA LYS A 121 1.47 -20.65 0.51
C LYS A 121 0.60 -19.97 -0.55
N LEU A 122 1.19 -19.16 -1.44
CA LEU A 122 0.48 -18.49 -2.52
C LEU A 122 -0.17 -19.48 -3.50
N PHE A 123 0.51 -20.57 -3.83
CA PHE A 123 -0.02 -21.61 -4.73
C PHE A 123 -1.24 -22.32 -4.14
N ILE A 124 -1.16 -22.74 -2.87
CA ILE A 124 -2.22 -23.51 -2.20
C ILE A 124 -3.39 -22.65 -1.72
N THR A 125 -3.18 -21.35 -1.51
CA THR A 125 -4.25 -20.46 -1.07
C THR A 125 -5.26 -20.26 -2.20
N PRO A 126 -6.56 -20.48 -1.97
CA PRO A 126 -7.59 -20.22 -2.96
C PRO A 126 -7.71 -18.72 -3.25
N GLY A 127 -8.13 -18.39 -4.47
CA GLY A 127 -8.22 -17.02 -4.97
C GLY A 127 -7.33 -16.81 -6.19
N ASP A 128 -7.79 -15.96 -7.10
CA ASP A 128 -7.08 -15.59 -8.33
C ASP A 128 -6.27 -14.30 -8.14
N TYR A 129 -6.69 -13.45 -7.19
CA TYR A 129 -6.08 -12.17 -6.90
C TYR A 129 -5.68 -12.05 -5.43
N PHE A 130 -4.55 -11.39 -5.20
CA PHE A 130 -3.95 -11.20 -3.90
C PHE A 130 -3.50 -9.76 -3.74
N CYS A 131 -3.77 -9.18 -2.59
CA CYS A 131 -3.28 -7.88 -2.21
C CYS A 131 -1.94 -8.04 -1.52
N ILE A 132 -0.95 -7.27 -1.96
CA ILE A 132 0.29 -7.04 -1.22
C ILE A 132 0.22 -5.65 -0.59
N CYS A 133 0.59 -5.55 0.69
CA CYS A 133 0.63 -4.31 1.45
C CYS A 133 2.03 -4.09 1.99
N VAL A 134 2.75 -3.10 1.47
CA VAL A 134 4.13 -2.77 1.87
C VAL A 134 4.12 -1.58 2.80
N HIS A 135 4.62 -1.78 4.02
CA HIS A 135 4.69 -0.75 5.05
C HIS A 135 6.01 0.01 4.93
N MET A 136 5.91 1.33 4.86
CA MET A 136 7.06 2.24 4.74
C MET A 136 7.13 3.17 5.96
N PRO A 137 8.33 3.35 6.55
CA PRO A 137 8.48 4.08 7.82
C PRO A 137 8.18 5.58 7.68
N SER A 138 8.30 6.16 6.50
CA SER A 138 7.82 7.52 6.20
C SER A 138 7.84 7.78 4.71
N GLU A 139 6.85 8.53 4.22
CA GLU A 139 6.78 9.14 2.89
C GLU A 139 7.80 10.27 2.67
N GLN A 140 8.47 10.75 3.73
CA GLN A 140 9.50 11.78 3.59
C GLN A 140 10.75 11.25 2.86
N ASP A 141 10.92 9.93 2.81
CA ASP A 141 11.91 9.28 1.97
C ASP A 141 11.28 8.85 0.65
N PHE A 142 11.08 9.81 -0.25
CA PHE A 142 10.56 9.60 -1.59
C PHE A 142 11.35 8.57 -2.39
N ASN A 143 12.65 8.41 -2.11
CA ASN A 143 13.46 7.38 -2.76
C ASN A 143 12.96 5.98 -2.37
N SER A 144 12.64 5.76 -1.09
CA SER A 144 12.02 4.52 -0.63
C SER A 144 10.70 4.21 -1.37
N VAL A 145 9.84 5.22 -1.58
CA VAL A 145 8.57 5.02 -2.32
C VAL A 145 8.84 4.62 -3.77
N ARG A 146 9.78 5.29 -4.45
CA ARG A 146 10.15 4.97 -5.83
C ARG A 146 10.80 3.60 -5.98
N GLU A 147 11.63 3.21 -5.01
CA GLU A 147 12.25 1.89 -4.96
C GLU A 147 11.17 0.81 -4.85
N VAL A 148 10.19 0.97 -3.94
CA VAL A 148 9.05 0.04 -3.85
C VAL A 148 8.27 -0.01 -5.16
N LEU A 149 7.93 1.14 -5.75
CA LEU A 149 7.20 1.20 -7.03
C LEU A 149 7.96 0.55 -8.18
N ALA A 150 9.30 0.59 -8.17
CA ALA A 150 10.12 -0.05 -9.18
C ALA A 150 10.08 -1.58 -9.10
N GLU A 151 10.01 -2.13 -7.87
CA GLU A 151 9.87 -3.58 -7.65
C GLU A 151 8.47 -4.11 -8.02
N PHE A 152 7.49 -3.23 -8.16
CA PHE A 152 6.08 -3.56 -8.40
C PHE A 152 5.70 -3.58 -9.90
N ARG A 153 6.68 -3.33 -10.78
CA ARG A 153 6.47 -3.33 -12.23
C ARG A 153 6.33 -4.76 -12.76
N VAL A 154 5.09 -5.13 -13.07
CA VAL A 154 4.74 -6.33 -13.85
C VAL A 154 3.94 -5.90 -15.08
N PRO A 155 3.74 -6.79 -16.07
CA PRO A 155 2.83 -6.50 -17.18
C PRO A 155 1.45 -6.02 -16.70
N GLU A 156 0.88 -4.99 -17.33
CA GLU A 156 -0.37 -4.32 -16.89
C GLU A 156 -1.57 -5.28 -16.80
N ASP A 157 -1.60 -6.34 -17.61
CA ASP A 157 -2.67 -7.35 -17.62
C ASP A 157 -2.69 -8.24 -16.37
N MET A 158 -1.67 -8.12 -15.50
CA MET A 158 -1.55 -8.89 -14.26
C MET A 158 -1.91 -8.09 -13.00
N ILE A 159 -2.29 -6.82 -13.18
CA ILE A 159 -2.65 -5.88 -12.10
C ILE A 159 -4.16 -5.64 -12.16
N GLU A 160 -4.83 -5.81 -11.02
CA GLU A 160 -6.23 -5.43 -10.92
C GLU A 160 -6.31 -3.93 -10.60
N ASN A 161 -6.69 -3.13 -11.60
CA ASN A 161 -6.91 -1.70 -11.41
C ASN A 161 -8.25 -1.48 -10.70
N HIS A 162 -8.22 -1.17 -9.40
CA HIS A 162 -9.37 -0.59 -8.73
C HIS A 162 -9.41 0.91 -9.03
N VAL A 163 -10.32 1.33 -9.91
CA VAL A 163 -10.70 2.73 -10.14
C VAL A 163 -11.71 3.17 -9.09
#